data_AF-A0A7C5FPL6-F1
#
_entry.id   AF-A0A7C5FPL6-F1
#
_cell.length_a   1.000
_cell.length_b   1.000
_cell.length_c   1.000
_cell.angle_alpha   90.00
_cell.angle_beta   90.00
_cell.angle_gamma   90.00
#
_symmetry.space_group_name_H-M   'P 1'
#
loop_
_entity.id
_entity.type
_entity.pdbx_description
1 polymer ?
#
loop_
_entity_poly.entity_id
_entity_poly.type
_entity_poly.pdbx_seq_one_letter_code
_entity_poly.pdbx_strand_id
1 'polypeptide(L)' 'MSRLKTRFDELARIERKALIPFITAGDPNPEFTVPMMHAMVKAGADVIELGVPFSDPMADGPVIQRASERALVH' A
#
# COMPACT_ATOMS: atom_id res chain seq x y z
N MET A 1 15.47 -7.81 -13.54
CA MET A 1 14.12 -7.61 -14.13
C MET A 1 13.23 -6.91 -13.10
N SER A 2 12.38 -5.97 -13.54
CA SER A 2 11.44 -5.25 -12.65
C SER A 2 10.23 -6.13 -12.31
N ARG A 3 9.92 -6.29 -11.02
CA ARG A 3 8.73 -7.02 -10.55
C ARG A 3 7.42 -6.43 -11.10
N LEU A 4 7.35 -5.10 -11.22
CA LEU A 4 6.18 -4.41 -11.77
C LEU A 4 5.96 -4.78 -13.23
N LYS A 5 7.02 -4.74 -14.06
CA LYS A 5 6.92 -5.12 -15.47
C LYS A 5 6.39 -6.54 -15.61
N THR A 6 6.99 -7.48 -14.88
CA THR A 6 6.57 -8.89 -14.89
C THR A 6 5.09 -9.03 -14.52
N ARG A 7 4.63 -8.37 -13.46
CA ARG A 7 3.24 -8.47 -13.00
C ARG A 7 2.23 -7.88 -14.00
N PHE A 8 2.52 -6.72 -14.59
CA PHE A 8 1.66 -6.12 -15.60
C PHE A 8 1.61 -6.92 -16.90
N ASP A 9 2.75 -7.50 -17.32
CA ASP A 9 2.79 -8.40 -18.49
C ASP A 9 1.92 -9.65 -18.25
N GLU A 10 1.97 -10.25 -17.05
CA GLU A 10 1.13 -11.39 -16.67
C GLU A 10 -0.37 -11.03 -16.65
N LEU A 11 -0.72 -9.88 -16.07
CA LEU A 11 -2.10 -9.40 -15.99
C LEU A 11 -2.69 -9.11 -17.37
N ALA A 12 -1.92 -8.50 -18.27
CA ALA A 12 -2.32 -8.25 -19.64
C ALA A 12 -2.60 -9.55 -20.40
N ARG A 13 -1.76 -10.58 -20.20
CA ARG A 13 -1.95 -11.91 -20.82
C ARG A 13 -3.24 -12.62 -20.41
N ILE A 14 -3.75 -12.36 -19.21
CA ILE A 14 -4.98 -12.96 -18.68
C ILE A 14 -6.17 -12.00 -18.70
N GLU A 15 -6.04 -10.87 -19.40
CA GLU A 15 -7.08 -9.84 -19.53
C GLU A 15 -7.66 -9.33 -18.20
N ARG A 16 -6.85 -9.36 -17.13
CA ARG A 16 -7.26 -8.91 -15.79
C ARG A 16 -6.67 -7.53 -15.48
N LYS A 17 -7.47 -6.64 -14.88
CA LYS A 17 -6.97 -5.35 -14.34
C LYS A 17 -6.23 -5.56 -13.03
N ALA A 18 -5.26 -4.68 -12.75
CA ALA A 18 -4.52 -4.70 -11.49
C ALA A 18 -5.35 -4.16 -10.34
N LEU A 19 -5.26 -4.78 -9.17
CA LEU A 19 -5.71 -4.23 -7.90
C LEU A 19 -4.51 -3.73 -7.09
N ILE A 20 -4.49 -2.43 -6.78
CA ILE A 20 -3.37 -1.74 -6.11
C ILE A 20 -3.88 -1.06 -4.83
N PRO A 21 -3.94 -1.75 -3.69
CA PRO A 21 -4.25 -1.13 -2.41
C PRO A 21 -3.10 -0.26 -1.89
N PHE A 22 -3.47 0.79 -1.15
CA PHE A 22 -2.58 1.68 -0.42
C PHE A 22 -2.79 1.52 1.09
N ILE A 23 -1.69 1.51 1.86
CA ILE A 23 -1.68 1.74 3.32
C ILE A 23 -0.51 2.62 3.73
N THR A 24 -0.66 3.36 4.83
CA THR A 24 0.45 4.06 5.48
C THR A 24 1.17 3.10 6.41
N ALA A 25 2.50 2.97 6.28
CA ALA A 25 3.31 2.16 7.18
C ALA A 25 3.22 2.70 8.61
N GLY A 26 2.99 1.82 9.58
CA GLY A 26 2.84 2.19 10.99
C GLY A 26 1.42 2.58 11.42
N ASP A 27 0.45 2.61 10.51
CA ASP A 27 -0.96 2.85 10.83
C ASP A 27 -1.74 1.52 10.94
N PRO A 28 -2.48 1.24 12.04
CA PRO A 28 -2.63 2.05 13.26
C PRO A 28 -1.48 1.89 14.28
N ASN A 29 -0.61 0.89 14.11
CA ASN A 29 0.63 0.69 14.86
C ASN A 29 1.67 -0.05 13.99
N PRO A 30 2.96 -0.02 14.34
CA PRO A 30 4.03 -0.68 13.57
C PRO A 30 3.80 -2.17 13.30
N GLU A 31 3.29 -2.91 14.29
CA GLU A 31 3.09 -4.36 14.23
C GLU A 31 2.01 -4.77 13.22
N PHE A 32 1.10 -3.86 12.86
CA PHE A 32 0.02 -4.14 11.91
C PHE A 32 0.49 -4.23 10.46
N THR A 33 1.54 -3.50 10.09
CA THR A 33 1.90 -3.24 8.68
C THR A 33 2.20 -4.52 7.90
N VAL A 34 3.14 -5.34 8.39
CA VAL A 34 3.60 -6.54 7.66
C VAL A 34 2.51 -7.63 7.58
N PRO A 35 1.79 -7.96 8.68
CA PRO A 35 0.64 -8.87 8.60
C PRO A 35 -0.43 -8.40 7.61
N MET A 36 -0.74 -7.10 7.59
CA MET A 36 -1.72 -6.53 6.66
C MET A 36 -1.27 -6.64 5.20
N MET A 37 0.02 -6.37 4.90
CA MET A 37 0.56 -6.57 3.55
C MET A 37 0.40 -8.02 3.08
N HIS A 38 0.68 -9.00 3.95
CA HIS A 38 0.44 -10.41 3.62
C HIS A 38 -1.05 -10.73 3.43
N ALA A 39 -1.94 -10.13 4.22
CA ALA A 39 -3.38 -10.29 4.05
C ALA A 39 -3.86 -9.71 2.71
N MET A 40 -3.34 -8.56 2.28
CA MET A 40 -3.62 -7.95 0.97
C MET A 40 -3.20 -8.86 -0.18
N VAL A 41 -2.00 -9.45 -0.12
CA VAL A 41 -1.55 -10.43 -1.11
C VAL A 41 -2.50 -11.63 -1.17
N LYS A 42 -2.89 -12.19 -0.01
CA LYS A 42 -3.85 -13.30 0.06
C LYS A 42 -5.23 -12.93 -0.50
N ALA A 43 -5.65 -11.68 -0.34
CA ALA A 43 -6.91 -11.14 -0.87
C ALA A 43 -6.86 -10.81 -2.38
N GLY A 44 -5.69 -10.90 -3.01
CA GLY A 44 -5.54 -10.77 -4.46
C GLY A 44 -4.94 -9.44 -4.94
N ALA A 45 -4.30 -8.65 -4.07
CA ALA A 45 -3.53 -7.47 -4.47
C ALA A 45 -2.40 -7.85 -5.44
N ASP A 46 -2.26 -7.08 -6.53
CA ASP A 46 -1.22 -7.29 -7.53
C ASP A 46 0.06 -6.48 -7.23
N VAL A 47 -0.13 -5.30 -6.65
CA VAL A 47 0.91 -4.37 -6.21
C VAL A 47 0.44 -3.76 -4.89
N ILE A 48 1.35 -3.47 -3.98
CA ILE A 48 1.03 -2.75 -2.73
C ILE A 48 1.73 -1.40 -2.79
N GLU A 49 0.97 -0.33 -2.59
CA GLU A 49 1.52 0.99 -2.29
C GLU A 49 1.67 1.12 -0.78
N LEU A 50 2.91 1.29 -0.33
CA LEU A 50 3.24 1.47 1.08
C LEU A 50 3.70 2.90 1.30
N GLY A 51 2.83 3.72 1.90
CA GLY A 51 3.12 5.10 2.22
C GLY A 51 4.12 5.21 3.37
N VAL A 52 5.15 6.01 3.19
CA VAL A 52 6.03 6.44 4.29
C VAL A 52 5.35 7.64 4.96
N PRO A 53 5.07 7.60 6.28
CA PRO A 53 4.39 8.71 6.94
C PRO A 53 5.23 9.98 6.89
N PHE A 54 4.58 11.13 6.68
CA PHE A 54 5.22 12.43 6.46
C PHE A 54 4.54 13.52 7.29
N SER A 55 5.31 14.49 7.80
CA SER A 55 4.80 15.55 8.70
C SER A 55 3.85 16.52 8.01
N ASP A 56 4.04 16.75 6.71
CA ASP A 56 3.30 17.76 5.94
C ASP A 56 2.65 17.16 4.66
N PRO A 57 1.72 16.19 4.77
CA PRO A 57 1.15 15.45 3.64
C PRO A 57 0.09 16.26 2.87
N MET A 58 0.51 17.38 2.26
CA MET A 58 -0.39 18.36 1.60
C MET A 58 -1.11 17.81 0.36
N ALA A 59 -0.57 16.77 -0.28
CA ALA A 59 -1.16 16.14 -1.46
C ALA A 59 -2.25 15.11 -1.11
N ASP A 60 -2.32 14.69 0.15
CA ASP A 60 -3.19 13.63 0.61
C ASP A 60 -4.55 14.14 1.11
N GLY A 61 -5.59 13.32 0.94
CA GLY A 61 -6.90 13.61 1.51
C GLY A 61 -6.95 13.37 3.03
N PRO A 62 -7.99 13.86 3.74
CA PRO A 62 -8.05 13.87 5.21
C PRO A 62 -7.89 12.49 5.88
N VAL A 63 -8.28 11.41 5.21
CA VAL A 63 -8.13 10.04 5.73
C VAL A 63 -6.66 9.64 5.81
N ILE A 64 -5.89 9.93 4.76
CA ILE A 64 -4.48 9.56 4.65
C ILE A 64 -3.61 10.49 5.48
N GLN A 65 -3.95 11.79 5.55
CA GLN A 65 -3.30 12.72 6.49
C GLN A 65 -3.37 12.20 7.94
N ARG A 66 -4.56 11.78 8.40
CA ARG A 66 -4.72 11.20 9.74
C ARG A 66 -3.99 9.86 9.93
N ALA A 67 -3.82 9.07 8.86
CA ALA A 67 -3.03 7.84 8.93
C ALA A 67 -1.54 8.15 9.13
N SER A 68 -1.00 9.16 8.42
CA SER A 68 0.36 9.67 8.64
C SER A 68 0.55 10.21 10.06
N GLU A 69 -0.40 10.99 10.57
CA GLU A 69 -0.36 11.49 11.95
C GLU A 69 -0.30 10.36 12.98
N ARG A 70 -1.15 9.32 12.85
CA ARG A 70 -1.13 8.14 13.73
C ARG A 70 0.15 7.32 13.62
N ALA A 71 0.76 7.27 12.43
CA ALA A 71 2.00 6.53 12.23
C ALA A 71 3.22 7.27 12.79
N LEU A 72 3.24 8.61 12.82
CA LEU A 72 4.37 9.42 13.30
C LEU A 72 4.49 9.50 14.83
N VAL A 73 3.49 9.04 15.59
CA VAL A 73 3.53 9.08 17.07
C VAL A 73 4.21 7.86 17.70
N HIS A 74 4.52 6.83 16.91
CA HIS A 74 5.22 5.62 17.34
C HIS A 74 6.69 5.67 16.92
#